data_AF-A8H5N9-F1
#
_entry.id   AF-A8H5N9-F1
#
_cell.length_a   1.000
_cell.length_b   1.000
_cell.length_c   1.000
_cell.angle_alpha   90.00
_cell.angle_beta   90.00
_cell.angle_gamma   90.00
#
_symmetry.space_group_name_H-M   'P 1'
#
loop_
_entity.id
_entity.type
_entity.pdbx_description
1 polymer ?
#
loop_
_entity_poly.entity_id
_entity_poly.type
_entity_poly.pdbx_seq_one_letter_code
_entity_poly.pdbx_strand_id
1 'polypeptide(L)'
;MKKLGIALIALVLSACASSPATWKGMSERDIAAWKDIGFNAEQAQAWKGAGFNAEQSSGWAKAGFNLENAQSWKNQSFNPEEAKSWKTSGFDVETAVESRDQGLTPVKVE
;
A
#
# COMPACT_ATOMS: atom_id res chain seq x y z
N MET A 1 24.52 -12.73 -57.83
CA MET A 1 24.69 -13.67 -56.70
C MET A 1 25.28 -12.91 -55.52
N LYS A 2 24.63 -12.97 -54.35
CA LYS A 2 25.21 -12.82 -52.99
C LYS A 2 25.77 -11.42 -52.64
N LYS A 3 25.34 -10.70 -51.60
CA LYS A 3 24.51 -11.02 -50.41
C LYS A 3 23.83 -9.74 -49.90
N LEU A 4 22.61 -9.88 -49.39
CA LEU A 4 21.94 -8.90 -48.54
C LEU A 4 22.80 -8.62 -47.29
N GLY A 5 23.09 -7.36 -47.02
CA GLY A 5 23.57 -6.90 -45.72
C GLY A 5 22.40 -6.28 -44.95
N ILE A 6 21.78 -7.07 -44.07
CA ILE A 6 20.76 -6.60 -43.13
C ILE A 6 21.49 -5.75 -42.08
N ALA A 7 21.25 -4.44 -42.09
CA ALA A 7 21.63 -3.56 -40.98
C ALA A 7 20.64 -3.80 -39.84
N LEU A 8 21.04 -4.64 -38.88
CA LEU A 8 20.33 -4.83 -37.62
C LEU A 8 20.35 -3.50 -36.84
N ILE A 9 19.21 -2.82 -36.84
CA ILE A 9 18.91 -1.75 -35.89
C ILE A 9 18.85 -2.42 -34.52
N ALA A 10 19.93 -2.32 -33.76
CA ALA A 10 19.93 -2.65 -32.34
C ALA A 10 19.12 -1.57 -31.61
N LEU A 11 17.80 -1.77 -31.56
CA LEU A 11 16.89 -0.98 -30.75
C LEU A 11 17.18 -1.37 -29.29
N VAL A 12 18.08 -0.64 -28.65
CA VAL A 12 18.37 -0.80 -27.23
C VAL A 12 17.13 -0.28 -26.49
N LEU A 13 16.18 -1.17 -26.22
CA LEU A 13 15.11 -0.91 -25.28
C LEU A 13 15.78 -0.75 -23.91
N SER A 14 16.03 0.50 -23.52
CA SER A 14 16.36 0.85 -22.13
C SER A 14 15.20 0.38 -21.27
N ALA A 15 15.34 -0.83 -20.72
CA ALA A 15 14.50 -1.30 -19.65
C ALA A 15 14.67 -0.29 -18.51
N CYS A 16 13.61 0.43 -18.18
CA CYS A 16 13.53 1.19 -16.95
C CYS A 16 13.65 0.18 -15.79
N ALA A 17 14.87 -0.18 -15.41
CA ALA A 17 15.12 -0.85 -14.15
C ALA A 17 14.89 0.21 -13.06
N SER A 18 13.65 0.34 -12.61
CA SER A 18 13.37 1.02 -11.36
C SER A 18 14.20 0.31 -10.30
N SER A 19 15.26 0.97 -9.81
CA SER A 19 16.13 0.42 -8.78
C SER A 19 15.27 -0.14 -7.65
N PRO A 20 15.48 -1.41 -7.22
CA PRO A 20 14.66 -1.99 -6.18
C PRO A 20 14.72 -1.09 -4.94
N ALA A 21 13.57 -0.80 -4.35
CA ALA A 21 13.52 0.01 -3.15
C ALA A 21 14.38 -0.66 -2.06
N THR A 22 15.22 0.13 -1.41
CA THR A 22 16.15 -0.34 -0.36
C THR A 22 15.79 0.28 0.98
N TRP A 23 16.37 -0.22 2.07
CA TRP A 23 16.24 0.36 3.42
C TRP A 23 16.94 1.72 3.58
N LYS A 24 17.41 2.33 2.48
CA LYS A 24 18.19 3.57 2.48
C LYS A 24 17.44 4.71 3.16
N GLY A 25 18.14 5.44 4.03
CA GLY A 25 17.60 6.59 4.75
C GLY A 25 16.69 6.26 5.94
N MET A 26 16.50 4.97 6.27
CA MET A 26 15.83 4.56 7.51
C MET A 26 16.83 4.27 8.62
N SER A 27 16.44 4.58 9.87
CA SER A 27 17.23 4.22 11.04
C SER A 27 17.18 2.71 11.28
N GLU A 28 18.17 2.15 11.98
CA GLU A 28 18.17 0.72 12.35
C GLU A 28 16.91 0.33 13.13
N ARG A 29 16.44 1.21 14.04
CA ARG A 29 15.21 1.01 14.80
C ARG A 29 13.98 0.94 13.90
N ASP A 30 13.87 1.85 12.92
CA ASP A 30 12.77 1.82 11.95
C ASP A 30 12.83 0.53 11.13
N ILE A 31 14.00 0.19 10.60
CA ILE A 31 14.20 -1.03 9.80
C ILE A 31 13.76 -2.27 10.58
N ALA A 32 14.15 -2.37 11.86
CA ALA A 32 13.75 -3.47 12.73
C ALA A 32 12.24 -3.53 12.90
N ALA A 33 11.58 -2.40 13.16
CA ALA A 33 10.12 -2.34 13.32
C ALA A 33 9.36 -2.78 12.05
N TRP A 34 9.81 -2.35 10.87
CA TRP A 34 9.19 -2.77 9.61
C TRP A 34 9.44 -4.25 9.29
N LYS A 35 10.62 -4.77 9.59
CA LYS A 35 10.93 -6.19 9.43
C LYS A 35 10.12 -7.06 10.38
N ASP A 36 9.91 -6.62 11.62
CA ASP A 36 9.13 -7.34 12.64
C ASP A 36 7.69 -7.58 12.19
N ILE A 37 7.09 -6.61 11.49
CA ILE A 37 5.75 -6.74 10.91
C ILE A 37 5.74 -7.46 9.55
N GLY A 38 6.89 -7.97 9.10
CA GLY A 38 7.03 -8.74 7.86
C GLY A 38 7.07 -7.90 6.57
N PHE A 39 7.25 -6.58 6.66
CA PHE A 39 7.35 -5.73 5.48
C PHE A 39 8.75 -5.81 4.88
N ASN A 40 8.82 -5.88 3.56
CA ASN A 40 10.07 -5.71 2.83
C ASN A 40 10.42 -4.21 2.69
N ALA A 41 11.59 -3.91 2.14
CA ALA A 41 12.06 -2.53 1.98
C ALA A 41 11.13 -1.67 1.12
N GLU A 42 10.55 -2.24 0.06
CA GLU A 42 9.64 -1.54 -0.85
C GLU A 42 8.33 -1.17 -0.17
N GLN A 43 7.72 -2.13 0.52
CA GLN A 43 6.50 -1.90 1.30
C GLN A 43 6.77 -0.86 2.40
N ALA A 44 7.87 -1.00 3.15
CA ALA A 44 8.22 -0.06 4.20
C ALA A 44 8.41 1.37 3.66
N GLN A 45 9.12 1.54 2.54
CA GLN A 45 9.31 2.85 1.92
C GLN A 45 8.00 3.45 1.40
N ALA A 46 7.14 2.65 0.77
CA ALA A 46 5.85 3.11 0.26
C ALA A 46 4.93 3.58 1.39
N TRP A 47 4.76 2.76 2.43
CA TRP A 47 3.91 3.10 3.57
C TRP A 47 4.48 4.25 4.41
N LYS A 48 5.81 4.27 4.62
CA LYS A 48 6.48 5.39 5.29
C LYS A 48 6.35 6.69 4.49
N GLY A 49 6.51 6.63 3.17
CA GLY A 49 6.34 7.77 2.26
C GLY A 49 4.91 8.32 2.26
N ALA A 50 3.92 7.46 2.50
CA ALA A 50 2.53 7.83 2.71
C ALA A 50 2.19 8.32 4.13
N GLY A 51 3.20 8.47 5.00
CA GLY A 51 3.04 9.00 6.35
C GLY A 51 2.49 7.99 7.37
N PHE A 52 2.71 6.69 7.14
CA PHE A 52 2.45 5.65 8.15
C PHE A 52 3.76 5.24 8.82
N ASN A 53 3.69 4.95 10.12
CA ASN A 53 4.74 4.21 10.80
C ASN A 53 4.47 2.69 10.71
N ALA A 54 5.43 1.88 11.19
CA ALA A 54 5.32 0.42 11.15
C ALA A 54 4.09 -0.09 11.93
N GLU A 55 3.80 0.45 13.10
CA GLU A 55 2.66 0.05 13.93
C GLU A 55 1.32 0.28 13.22
N GLN A 56 1.11 1.49 12.70
CA GLN A 56 -0.08 1.84 11.92
C GLN A 56 -0.21 0.93 10.70
N SER A 57 0.90 0.71 9.98
CA SER A 57 0.91 -0.14 8.78
C SER A 57 0.57 -1.59 9.09
N SER A 58 1.07 -2.12 10.21
CA SER A 58 0.68 -3.43 10.72
C SER A 58 -0.80 -3.51 11.02
N GLY A 59 -1.39 -2.49 11.66
CA GLY A 59 -2.83 -2.44 11.94
C GLY A 59 -3.67 -2.52 10.65
N TRP A 60 -3.37 -1.68 9.67
CA TRP A 60 -4.06 -1.66 8.38
C TRP A 60 -3.84 -2.95 7.57
N ALA A 61 -2.62 -3.47 7.51
CA ALA A 61 -2.31 -4.71 6.81
C ALA A 61 -3.03 -5.92 7.43
N LYS A 62 -3.03 -6.04 8.77
CA LYS A 62 -3.77 -7.09 9.50
C LYS A 62 -5.29 -6.95 9.33
N ALA A 63 -5.77 -5.73 9.14
CA ALA A 63 -7.16 -5.46 8.79
C ALA A 63 -7.51 -5.78 7.32
N GLY A 64 -6.53 -6.20 6.50
CA GLY A 64 -6.75 -6.56 5.09
C GLY A 64 -6.78 -5.36 4.14
N PHE A 65 -6.11 -4.27 4.51
CA PHE A 65 -5.98 -3.08 3.68
C PHE A 65 -4.60 -3.03 3.03
N ASN A 66 -4.57 -2.73 1.72
CA ASN A 66 -3.37 -2.27 1.05
C ASN A 66 -3.15 -0.77 1.33
N LEU A 67 -2.02 -0.23 0.87
CA LEU A 67 -1.65 1.16 1.13
C LEU A 67 -2.71 2.17 0.67
N GLU A 68 -3.18 2.02 -0.57
CA GLU A 68 -4.15 2.93 -1.18
C GLU A 68 -5.46 2.97 -0.38
N ASN A 69 -6.03 1.81 -0.06
CA ASN A 69 -7.25 1.78 0.75
C ASN A 69 -6.98 2.29 2.17
N ALA A 70 -5.88 1.90 2.80
CA ALA A 70 -5.54 2.39 4.14
C ALA A 70 -5.46 3.93 4.18
N GLN A 71 -4.89 4.57 3.14
CA GLN A 71 -4.88 6.02 2.99
C GLN A 71 -6.28 6.60 2.87
N SER A 72 -7.11 6.07 1.97
CA SER A 72 -8.47 6.55 1.76
C SER A 72 -9.29 6.53 3.04
N TRP A 73 -9.26 5.43 3.78
CA TRP A 73 -9.99 5.28 5.04
C TRP A 73 -9.39 6.13 6.18
N LYS A 74 -8.05 6.17 6.31
CA LYS A 74 -7.37 7.03 7.30
C LYS A 74 -7.65 8.51 7.08
N ASN A 75 -7.73 8.97 5.82
CA ASN A 75 -8.03 10.36 5.49
C ASN A 75 -9.45 10.77 5.90
N GLN A 76 -10.35 9.80 6.03
CA GLN A 76 -11.71 9.99 6.57
C GLN A 76 -11.78 9.76 8.09
N SER A 77 -10.63 9.72 8.76
CA SER A 77 -10.50 9.53 10.21
C SER A 77 -10.98 8.18 10.73
N PHE A 78 -11.08 7.15 9.89
CA PHE A 78 -11.30 5.79 10.37
C PHE A 78 -10.00 5.17 10.85
N ASN A 79 -10.09 4.35 11.89
CA ASN A 79 -9.03 3.42 12.26
C ASN A 79 -9.17 2.07 11.50
N PRO A 80 -8.14 1.20 11.54
CA PRO A 80 -8.18 -0.08 10.81
C PRO A 80 -9.34 -0.99 11.18
N GLU A 81 -9.76 -1.03 12.44
CA GLU A 81 -10.83 -1.92 12.92
C GLU A 81 -12.21 -1.44 12.48
N GLU A 82 -12.46 -0.13 12.57
CA GLU A 82 -13.68 0.49 12.04
C GLU A 82 -13.78 0.27 10.54
N ALA A 83 -12.71 0.60 9.81
CA ALA A 83 -12.66 0.43 8.36
C ALA A 83 -12.90 -1.04 7.96
N LYS A 84 -12.28 -1.99 8.68
CA LYS A 84 -12.52 -3.42 8.48
C LYS A 84 -13.99 -3.75 8.63
N SER A 85 -14.63 -3.28 9.70
CA SER A 85 -16.03 -3.57 9.99
C SER A 85 -16.95 -3.11 8.86
N TRP A 86 -16.77 -1.87 8.38
CA TRP A 86 -17.52 -1.35 7.24
C TRP A 86 -17.26 -2.14 5.95
N LYS A 87 -15.98 -2.40 5.64
CA LYS A 87 -15.58 -3.15 4.45
C LYS A 87 -16.14 -4.57 4.43
N THR A 88 -16.13 -5.26 5.58
CA THR A 88 -16.70 -6.62 5.69
C THR A 88 -18.21 -6.63 5.56
N SER A 89 -18.88 -5.53 5.90
CA SER A 89 -20.32 -5.35 5.69
C SER A 89 -20.66 -4.87 4.26
N GLY A 90 -19.68 -4.80 3.37
CA GLY A 90 -19.88 -4.48 1.95
C GLY A 90 -19.85 -2.99 1.60
N PHE A 91 -19.42 -2.14 2.53
CA PHE A 91 -19.32 -0.69 2.30
C PHE A 91 -17.94 -0.30 1.78
N ASP A 92 -17.92 0.63 0.83
CA ASP A 92 -16.73 1.42 0.53
C ASP A 92 -16.60 2.61 1.50
N VAL A 93 -15.50 3.36 1.37
CA VAL A 93 -15.20 4.47 2.28
C VAL A 93 -16.22 5.61 2.15
N GLU A 94 -16.72 5.88 0.95
CA GLU A 94 -17.66 6.97 0.68
C GLU A 94 -19.01 6.68 1.36
N THR A 95 -19.57 5.51 1.08
CA THR A 95 -20.85 5.07 1.67
C THR A 95 -20.74 4.90 3.20
N ALA A 96 -19.57 4.48 3.70
CA ALA A 96 -19.31 4.40 5.14
C ALA A 96 -19.25 5.78 5.82
N VAL A 97 -18.66 6.80 5.17
CA VAL A 97 -18.69 8.18 5.68
C VAL A 97 -20.13 8.70 5.74
N GLU A 98 -20.89 8.56 4.65
CA GLU A 98 -22.29 9.01 4.61
C GLU A 98 -23.13 8.36 5.71
N SER A 99 -22.95 7.05 5.91
CA SER A 99 -23.65 6.30 6.96
C SER A 99 -23.23 6.77 8.36
N ARG A 100 -21.93 6.99 8.59
CA ARG A 100 -21.41 7.51 9.87
C ARG A 100 -21.95 8.91 10.18
N ASP A 101 -22.05 9.78 9.18
CA ASP A 101 -22.57 11.14 9.33
C ASP A 101 -24.07 11.16 9.69
N GLN A 102 -24.79 10.08 9.35
CA GLN A 102 -26.18 9.82 9.79
C GLN A 102 -26.26 9.13 11.16
N GLY A 103 -25.12 8.87 11.82
CA GLY A 103 -25.05 8.16 13.10
C GLY A 103 -25.20 6.64 13.02
N LEU A 104 -25.04 6.07 11.82
CA LEU A 104 -25.12 4.62 11.61
C LEU A 104 -23.75 3.95 11.81
N THR A 105 -23.78 2.66 12.13
CA THR A 105 -22.61 1.79 12.26
C THR A 105 -22.84 0.49 11.48
N PRO A 106 -21.79 -0.19 11.00
CA PRO A 106 -21.96 -1.41 10.21
C PRO A 106 -22.40 -2.55 11.13
N VAL A 107 -23.31 -3.40 10.63
CA VAL A 107 -23.71 -4.61 11.37
C VAL A 107 -22.55 -5.58 11.40
N LYS A 108 -22.18 -6.01 12.61
CA LYS A 108 -21.14 -7.02 12.82
C LYS A 108 -21.63 -8.35 12.24
N VAL A 109 -21.06 -8.74 11.11
CA VAL A 109 -21.23 -10.07 10.52
C VAL A 109 -20.18 -10.99 11.15
N GLU A 110 -20.65 -11.97 11.95
CA GLU A 110 -19.83 -13.03 12.56
C GLU A 110 -19.48 -14.15 11.56
#